data_AF-A0A1H8DXD1-F1
#
_entry.id   AF-A0A1H8DXD1-F1
#
_cell.length_a   1.000
_cell.length_b   1.000
_cell.length_c   1.000
_cell.angle_alpha   90.00
_cell.angle_beta   90.00
_cell.angle_gamma   90.00
#
_symmetry.space_group_name_H-M   'P 1'
#
loop_
_entity.id
_entity.type
_entity.pdbx_description
1 polymer ?
#
loop_
_entity_poly.entity_id
_entity_poly.type
_entity_poly.pdbx_seq_one_letter_code
_entity_poly.pdbx_strand_id
1 'polypeptide(L)'
;MNEAQVAALREECLTCERGCDAAVEMALQSRNAAIQVKLATEGAKPADCTCDDSAASASATADAPAVIKPKISHYRRHLLLCVGPRCTQDGQSQELYDSLGARFKAAGLQEGDLRVKRSRVSCFAACKGGPIVCVQPDGVWYYNVTSANMDRIIDEHLVHGRVVQELVFHQGPDGICDDDAP
;
A
#
# COMPACT_ATOMS: atom_id res chain seq x y z
N MET A 1 5.48 -23.37 -0.09
CA MET A 1 5.48 -23.05 -1.54
C MET A 1 6.87 -23.29 -2.06
N ASN A 2 7.02 -24.00 -3.18
CA ASN A 2 8.33 -24.28 -3.78
C ASN A 2 8.79 -23.13 -4.70
N GLU A 3 10.07 -23.12 -5.08
CA GLU A 3 10.64 -22.05 -5.93
C GLU A 3 9.90 -21.89 -7.26
N ALA A 4 9.39 -22.99 -7.83
CA ALA A 4 8.59 -22.95 -9.05
C ALA A 4 7.27 -22.18 -8.87
N GLN A 5 6.62 -22.31 -7.72
CA GLN A 5 5.40 -21.56 -7.38
C GLN A 5 5.68 -20.07 -7.13
N VAL A 6 6.85 -19.74 -6.58
CA VAL A 6 7.28 -18.35 -6.37
C VAL A 6 7.64 -17.67 -7.69
N ALA A 7 8.23 -18.42 -8.63
CA ALA A 7 8.52 -17.94 -9.99
C ALA A 7 7.24 -17.68 -10.80
N ALA A 8 6.27 -18.59 -10.74
CA ALA A 8 4.98 -18.43 -11.42
C ALA A 8 4.20 -17.19 -10.92
N LEU A 9 4.17 -16.95 -9.61
CA LEU A 9 3.54 -15.77 -9.01
C LEU A 9 4.25 -14.46 -9.38
N ARG A 10 5.55 -14.50 -9.67
CA ARG A 10 6.29 -13.32 -10.16
C ARG A 10 5.91 -12.99 -11.60
N GLU A 11 5.77 -13.98 -12.48
CA GLU A 11 5.35 -13.75 -13.86
C GLU A 11 3.87 -13.31 -13.98
N GLU A 12 2.98 -13.84 -13.12
CA GLU A 12 1.60 -13.36 -13.02
C GLU A 12 1.51 -11.92 -12.49
N CYS A 13 2.43 -11.51 -11.61
CA CYS A 13 2.48 -10.14 -11.09
C CYS A 13 2.95 -9.12 -12.14
N LEU A 14 3.81 -9.53 -13.07
CA LEU A 14 4.36 -8.67 -14.13
C LEU A 14 3.37 -8.39 -15.28
N THR A 15 2.28 -9.15 -15.41
CA THR A 15 1.36 -9.08 -16.56
C THR A 15 -0.08 -8.66 -16.20
N CYS A 16 -0.35 -8.32 -14.94
CA CYS A 16 -1.74 -8.20 -14.48
C CYS A 16 -2.34 -6.79 -14.64
N GLU A 17 -3.04 -6.57 -15.76
CA GLU A 17 -4.02 -5.48 -15.95
C GLU A 17 -5.28 -5.63 -15.06
N ARG A 18 -5.33 -6.63 -14.17
CA ARG A 18 -6.42 -6.86 -13.23
C ARG A 18 -5.91 -7.13 -11.82
N GLY A 19 -5.33 -6.09 -11.21
CA GLY A 19 -5.23 -5.88 -9.75
C GLY A 19 -4.81 -7.07 -8.88
N CYS A 20 -3.71 -6.92 -8.16
CA CYS A 20 -3.23 -7.85 -7.12
C CYS A 20 -4.25 -8.26 -6.03
N ASP A 21 -5.49 -7.78 -6.06
CA ASP A 21 -6.47 -7.94 -4.98
C ASP A 21 -7.08 -9.34 -4.95
N ALA A 22 -7.45 -9.94 -6.09
CA ALA A 22 -8.08 -11.26 -6.12
C ALA A 22 -7.12 -12.40 -5.72
N ALA A 23 -5.86 -12.34 -6.16
CA ALA A 23 -4.83 -13.32 -5.81
C ALA A 23 -4.41 -13.22 -4.34
N VAL A 24 -4.33 -12.00 -3.79
CA VAL A 24 -4.06 -11.77 -2.36
C VAL A 24 -5.25 -12.21 -1.51
N GLU A 25 -6.49 -11.96 -1.93
CA GLU A 25 -7.69 -12.45 -1.23
C GLU A 25 -7.79 -13.98 -1.24
N MET A 26 -7.57 -14.64 -2.38
CA MET A 26 -7.53 -16.11 -2.44
C MET A 26 -6.44 -16.70 -1.52
N ALA A 27 -5.26 -16.08 -1.49
CA ALA A 27 -4.17 -16.51 -0.62
C ALA A 27 -4.48 -16.28 0.87
N LEU A 28 -5.17 -15.19 1.22
CA LEU A 28 -5.64 -14.91 2.58
C LEU A 28 -6.77 -15.85 3.01
N GLN A 29 -7.75 -16.13 2.14
CA GLN A 29 -8.84 -17.06 2.41
C GLN A 29 -8.34 -18.48 2.64
N SER A 30 -7.39 -18.94 1.83
CA SER A 30 -6.79 -20.28 1.97
C SER A 30 -5.96 -20.41 3.27
N ARG A 31 -5.26 -19.35 3.69
CA ARG A 31 -4.57 -19.29 4.99
C ARG A 31 -5.54 -19.25 6.18
N ASN A 32 -6.62 -18.47 6.09
CA ASN A 32 -7.61 -18.37 7.15
C ASN A 32 -8.38 -19.69 7.34
N ALA A 33 -8.68 -20.40 6.25
CA ALA A 33 -9.28 -21.75 6.32
C ALA A 33 -8.35 -22.74 7.04
N ALA A 34 -7.04 -22.72 6.75
CA ALA A 34 -6.06 -23.57 7.43
C ALA A 34 -5.91 -23.25 8.92
N ILE A 35 -6.02 -21.97 9.31
CA ILE A 35 -6.02 -21.55 10.71
C ILE A 35 -7.28 -22.03 11.44
N GLN A 36 -8.46 -21.91 10.81
CA GLN A 36 -9.73 -22.36 11.38
C GLN A 36 -9.78 -23.88 11.60
N VAL A 37 -9.21 -24.67 10.68
CA VAL A 37 -9.10 -26.13 10.84
C VAL A 37 -8.22 -26.50 12.04
N LYS A 38 -7.11 -25.79 12.27
CA LYS A 38 -6.24 -26.01 13.44
C LYS A 38 -6.94 -25.69 14.77
N LEU A 39 -7.66 -24.57 14.83
CA LEU A 39 -8.42 -24.17 16.02
C LEU A 39 -9.56 -25.14 16.34
N ALA A 40 -10.19 -25.75 15.33
CA ALA A 40 -11.25 -26.74 15.52
C ALA A 40 -10.73 -28.09 16.06
N THR A 41 -9.47 -28.45 15.79
CA THR A 41 -8.86 -29.70 16.28
C THR A 41 -8.30 -29.62 17.70
N GLU A 42 -8.23 -28.41 18.28
CA GLU A 42 -7.70 -28.16 19.62
C GLU A 42 -8.82 -27.68 20.57
N GLY A 43 -9.86 -28.50 20.72
CA GLY A 43 -10.95 -28.29 21.67
C GLY A 43 -10.73 -29.02 23.01
N ALA A 44 -10.33 -28.25 24.03
CA ALA A 44 -10.59 -28.33 25.48
C ALA A 44 -10.83 -29.69 26.21
N LYS A 45 -10.09 -29.91 27.31
CA LYS A 45 -10.49 -30.78 28.45
C LYS A 45 -10.30 -30.01 29.78
N PRO A 46 -11.22 -30.10 30.78
CA PRO A 46 -11.27 -29.17 31.91
C PRO A 46 -10.34 -29.54 33.07
N ALA A 47 -10.22 -28.57 33.98
CA ALA A 47 -9.39 -28.52 35.17
C ALA A 47 -9.45 -29.74 36.09
N ASP A 48 -8.28 -30.17 36.54
CA ASP A 48 -8.09 -30.70 37.89
C ASP A 48 -6.78 -30.11 38.46
N CYS A 49 -6.86 -29.63 39.69
CA CYS A 49 -5.76 -29.00 40.42
C CYS A 49 -4.95 -30.08 41.13
N THR A 50 -3.69 -30.27 40.72
CA THR A 50 -2.67 -30.74 41.67
C THR A 50 -1.39 -29.93 41.48
N CYS A 51 -0.97 -29.33 42.58
CA CYS A 51 0.33 -28.71 42.77
C CYS A 51 1.37 -29.81 42.99
N ASP A 52 2.37 -29.92 42.10
CA ASP A 52 3.63 -30.55 42.44
C ASP A 52 4.79 -29.84 41.73
N ASP A 53 5.62 -29.19 42.54
CA ASP A 53 6.89 -28.57 42.16
C ASP A 53 7.94 -29.66 41.98
N SER A 54 8.21 -30.10 40.75
CA SER A 54 9.50 -30.69 40.41
C SER A 54 9.79 -30.73 38.91
N ALA A 55 10.65 -29.79 38.51
CA ALA A 55 11.77 -29.93 37.58
C ALA A 55 11.61 -30.82 36.33
N ALA A 56 11.52 -30.18 35.17
CA ALA A 56 12.33 -30.56 34.01
C ALA A 56 12.41 -29.40 33.01
N SER A 57 13.61 -28.85 32.84
CA SER A 57 13.91 -27.92 31.76
C SER A 57 13.72 -28.61 30.42
N ALA A 58 12.78 -28.12 29.61
CA ALA A 58 12.79 -28.33 28.17
C ALA A 58 12.73 -26.96 27.51
N SER A 59 13.92 -26.40 27.29
CA SER A 59 14.16 -25.27 26.41
C SER A 59 13.64 -25.61 25.01
N ALA A 60 12.39 -25.26 24.73
CA ALA A 60 11.86 -25.22 23.37
C ALA A 60 12.37 -23.93 22.71
N THR A 61 13.62 -23.93 22.24
CA THR A 61 14.05 -22.97 21.23
C THR A 61 13.40 -23.36 19.92
N ALA A 62 12.15 -22.93 19.74
CA ALA A 62 11.52 -22.95 18.44
C ALA A 62 12.25 -21.93 17.55
N ASP A 63 13.04 -22.44 16.62
CA ASP A 63 13.76 -21.65 15.61
C ASP A 63 12.73 -20.92 14.75
N ALA A 64 12.55 -19.62 15.01
CA ALA A 64 11.64 -18.78 14.24
C ALA A 64 12.20 -18.63 12.81
N PRO A 65 11.39 -18.84 11.76
CA PRO A 65 11.89 -18.76 10.39
C PRO A 65 12.49 -17.38 10.12
N ALA A 66 13.70 -17.36 9.54
CA ALA A 66 14.45 -16.15 9.27
C ALA A 66 13.64 -15.17 8.41
N VAL A 67 13.45 -13.95 8.92
CA VAL A 67 12.70 -12.89 8.22
C VAL A 67 13.52 -12.36 7.05
N ILE A 68 13.01 -12.50 5.83
CA ILE A 68 13.65 -11.98 4.61
C ILE A 68 13.34 -10.50 4.45
N LYS A 69 14.37 -9.65 4.40
CA LYS A 69 14.23 -8.21 4.16
C LYS A 69 13.81 -7.92 2.71
N PRO A 70 12.66 -7.25 2.45
CA PRO A 70 12.25 -6.89 1.10
C PRO A 70 13.13 -5.75 0.53
N LYS A 71 13.20 -5.68 -0.80
CA LYS A 71 13.89 -4.61 -1.54
C LYS A 71 12.88 -3.85 -2.40
N ILE A 72 13.07 -2.53 -2.53
CA ILE A 72 12.27 -1.66 -3.40
C ILE A 72 13.23 -0.99 -4.39
N SER A 73 12.89 -1.02 -5.68
CA SER A 73 13.67 -0.33 -6.72
C SER A 73 13.51 1.19 -6.62
N HIS A 74 14.52 1.93 -7.07
CA HIS A 74 14.54 3.39 -7.02
C HIS A 74 13.32 4.03 -7.70
N TYR A 75 12.77 5.08 -7.11
CA TYR A 75 11.68 5.90 -7.65
C TYR A 75 11.88 7.34 -7.16
N ARG A 76 11.45 8.32 -7.96
CA ARG A 76 11.56 9.74 -7.62
C ARG A 76 10.49 10.17 -6.63
N ARG A 77 9.25 9.73 -6.86
CA ARG A 77 8.10 10.07 -6.01
C ARG A 77 7.22 8.88 -5.69
N HIS A 78 6.52 8.94 -4.58
CA HIS A 78 5.47 8.00 -4.19
C HIS A 78 4.15 8.74 -4.03
N LEU A 79 3.22 8.47 -4.94
CA LEU A 79 1.85 8.95 -4.89
C LEU A 79 0.99 8.00 -4.04
N LEU A 80 0.40 8.54 -2.99
CA LEU A 80 -0.50 7.83 -2.09
C LEU A 80 -1.92 8.39 -2.29
N LEU A 81 -2.83 7.56 -2.80
CA LEU A 81 -4.22 7.96 -3.03
C LEU A 81 -5.13 7.27 -2.02
N CYS A 82 -5.94 8.06 -1.32
CA CYS A 82 -6.93 7.55 -0.38
C CYS A 82 -8.12 6.96 -1.14
N VAL A 83 -8.34 5.65 -1.00
CA VAL A 83 -9.45 4.91 -1.63
C VAL A 83 -10.53 4.48 -0.62
N GLY A 84 -10.48 4.99 0.60
CA GLY A 84 -11.43 4.61 1.66
C GLY A 84 -12.84 5.17 1.44
N PRO A 85 -13.87 4.48 1.95
CA PRO A 85 -15.27 4.85 1.75
C PRO A 85 -15.67 6.18 2.40
N ARG A 86 -14.87 6.70 3.34
CA ARG A 86 -15.07 8.04 3.92
C ARG A 86 -14.53 9.17 3.04
N CYS A 87 -13.63 8.84 2.11
CA CYS A 87 -13.00 9.79 1.21
C CYS A 87 -13.90 10.10 0.01
N THR A 88 -14.53 9.05 -0.55
CA THR A 88 -15.59 9.14 -1.57
C THR A 88 -16.63 8.06 -1.32
N GLN A 89 -17.91 8.39 -1.52
CA GLN A 89 -19.03 7.49 -1.24
C GLN A 89 -19.25 6.44 -2.35
N ASP A 90 -19.02 6.82 -3.62
CA ASP A 90 -19.39 6.00 -4.79
C ASP A 90 -18.20 5.34 -5.50
N GLY A 91 -17.13 5.01 -4.78
CA GLY A 91 -15.97 4.31 -5.35
C GLY A 91 -15.12 5.12 -6.34
N GLN A 92 -15.44 6.39 -6.57
CA GLN A 92 -14.73 7.31 -7.47
C GLN A 92 -13.22 7.34 -7.22
N SER A 93 -12.77 7.28 -5.96
CA SER A 93 -11.34 7.22 -5.64
C SER A 93 -10.66 5.93 -6.10
N GLN A 94 -11.39 4.81 -6.09
CA GLN A 94 -10.89 3.52 -6.55
C GLN A 94 -10.75 3.51 -8.07
N GLU A 95 -11.78 3.98 -8.79
CA GLU A 95 -11.73 4.15 -10.26
C GLU A 95 -10.58 5.06 -10.68
N LEU A 96 -10.38 6.17 -9.95
CA LEU A 96 -9.26 7.06 -10.18
C LEU A 96 -7.93 6.34 -10.00
N TYR A 97 -7.76 5.55 -8.94
CA TYR A 97 -6.55 4.77 -8.69
C TYR A 97 -6.26 3.77 -9.81
N ASP A 98 -7.29 3.11 -10.31
CA ASP A 98 -7.16 2.08 -11.36
C ASP A 98 -6.76 2.72 -12.69
N SER A 99 -7.22 3.94 -12.97
CA SER A 99 -6.81 4.72 -14.15
C SER A 99 -5.33 5.15 -14.13
N LEU A 100 -4.68 5.24 -12.96
CA LEU A 100 -3.31 5.75 -12.83
C LEU A 100 -2.27 4.94 -13.60
N GLY A 101 -2.48 3.63 -13.77
CA GLY A 101 -1.52 2.77 -14.49
C GLY A 101 -1.29 3.25 -15.93
N ALA A 102 -2.39 3.50 -16.65
CA ALA A 102 -2.37 3.99 -18.02
C ALA A 102 -1.83 5.43 -18.10
N ARG A 103 -2.26 6.32 -17.19
CA ARG A 103 -1.79 7.71 -17.16
C ARG A 103 -0.29 7.82 -16.90
N PHE A 104 0.23 7.05 -15.94
CA PHE A 104 1.67 7.03 -15.63
C PHE A 104 2.47 6.45 -16.79
N LYS A 105 1.95 5.44 -17.50
CA LYS A 105 2.59 4.91 -18.69
C LYS A 105 2.67 5.97 -19.79
N ALA A 106 1.56 6.67 -20.06
CA ALA A 106 1.50 7.73 -21.07
C ALA A 106 2.42 8.92 -20.74
N ALA A 107 2.57 9.26 -19.45
CA ALA A 107 3.43 10.33 -18.97
C ALA A 107 4.90 9.93 -18.76
N GLY A 108 5.28 8.67 -19.04
CA GLY A 108 6.66 8.19 -18.85
C GLY A 108 7.09 8.04 -17.39
N LEU A 109 6.15 7.85 -16.46
CA LEU A 109 6.38 7.78 -15.01
C LEU A 109 6.46 6.35 -14.45
N GLN A 110 6.37 5.30 -15.27
CA GLN A 110 6.46 3.91 -14.78
C GLN A 110 7.89 3.49 -14.46
N GLU A 111 8.86 4.05 -15.18
CA GLU A 111 10.28 3.64 -15.18
C GLU A 111 11.20 4.86 -15.35
N GLY A 112 12.51 4.65 -15.19
CA GLY A 112 13.51 5.71 -15.33
C GLY A 112 13.59 6.69 -14.16
N ASP A 113 14.21 7.84 -14.40
CA ASP A 113 14.53 8.83 -13.36
C ASP A 113 13.31 9.56 -12.83
N LEU A 114 12.23 9.64 -13.61
CA LEU A 114 10.95 10.23 -13.20
C LEU A 114 9.98 9.20 -12.62
N ARG A 115 10.42 7.95 -12.39
CA ARG A 115 9.54 6.88 -11.92
C ARG A 115 8.75 7.29 -10.69
N VAL A 116 7.42 7.15 -10.76
CA VAL A 116 6.49 7.39 -9.66
C VAL A 116 5.86 6.07 -9.22
N LYS A 117 6.08 5.72 -7.96
CA LYS A 117 5.36 4.62 -7.32
C LYS A 117 3.95 5.09 -6.95
N ARG A 118 2.94 4.24 -7.09
CA ARG A 118 1.58 4.49 -6.59
C ARG A 118 1.20 3.47 -5.53
N SER A 119 0.45 3.89 -4.52
CA SER A 119 -0.18 2.97 -3.56
C SER A 119 -1.54 3.46 -3.12
N ARG A 120 -2.42 2.49 -2.86
CA ARG A 120 -3.71 2.73 -2.22
C ARG A 120 -3.51 2.91 -0.72
N VAL A 121 -4.22 3.87 -0.15
CA VAL A 121 -4.31 4.06 1.30
C VAL A 121 -5.77 4.04 1.71
N SER A 122 -6.09 3.45 2.85
CA SER A 122 -7.47 3.37 3.33
C SER A 122 -7.93 4.70 3.95
N CYS A 123 -7.12 5.38 4.75
CA CYS A 123 -7.51 6.66 5.34
C CYS A 123 -6.31 7.49 5.80
N PHE A 124 -6.35 8.79 5.54
CA PHE A 124 -5.43 9.79 6.11
C PHE A 124 -6.05 10.61 7.27
N ALA A 125 -7.26 10.27 7.71
CA ALA A 125 -8.06 11.03 8.67
C ALA A 125 -8.41 12.48 8.26
N ALA A 126 -8.15 12.88 7.00
CA ALA A 126 -8.44 14.20 6.43
C ALA A 126 -9.56 14.16 5.36
N CYS A 127 -10.66 13.45 5.62
CA CYS A 127 -11.64 13.09 4.59
C CYS A 127 -12.45 14.26 3.99
N LYS A 128 -12.44 15.45 4.61
CA LYS A 128 -13.25 16.59 4.13
C LYS A 128 -12.71 17.07 2.78
N GLY A 129 -13.50 16.93 1.73
CA GLY A 129 -13.12 17.31 0.36
C GLY A 129 -12.26 16.28 -0.38
N GLY A 130 -12.39 14.98 -0.06
CA GLY A 130 -11.73 13.91 -0.81
C GLY A 130 -12.18 13.82 -2.28
N PRO A 131 -11.48 13.05 -3.14
CA PRO A 131 -10.30 12.22 -2.85
C PRO A 131 -9.08 13.00 -2.38
N ILE A 132 -8.31 12.40 -1.46
CA ILE A 132 -7.06 12.95 -0.93
C ILE A 132 -5.86 12.23 -1.51
N VAL A 133 -4.88 13.00 -1.99
CA VAL A 133 -3.60 12.49 -2.51
C VAL A 133 -2.45 13.12 -1.74
N CYS A 134 -1.45 12.31 -1.40
CA CYS A 134 -0.18 12.77 -0.87
C CYS A 134 0.95 12.37 -1.82
N VAL A 135 1.85 13.30 -2.13
CA VAL A 135 3.04 13.06 -2.95
C VAL A 135 4.26 13.19 -2.05
N GLN A 136 5.01 12.09 -1.93
CA GLN A 136 6.27 12.00 -1.19
C GLN A 136 7.45 11.88 -2.18
N PRO A 137 8.65 12.41 -1.88
CA PRO A 137 9.05 13.09 -0.65
C PRO A 137 8.62 14.56 -0.58
N ASP A 138 8.01 15.10 -1.63
CA ASP A 138 7.64 16.52 -1.77
C ASP A 138 6.74 17.05 -0.64
N GLY A 139 6.13 16.18 0.15
CA GLY A 139 5.31 16.58 1.30
C GLY A 139 4.01 17.30 0.92
N VAL A 140 3.57 17.21 -0.34
CA VAL A 140 2.40 17.95 -0.86
C VAL A 140 1.13 17.12 -0.72
N TRP A 141 0.08 17.74 -0.21
CA TRP A 141 -1.23 17.12 -0.02
C TRP A 141 -2.30 17.82 -0.83
N TYR A 142 -2.93 17.06 -1.73
CA TYR A 142 -4.00 17.52 -2.61
C TYR A 142 -5.36 17.04 -2.14
N TYR A 143 -6.38 17.89 -2.34
CA TYR A 143 -7.78 17.58 -2.12
C TYR A 143 -8.59 17.73 -3.42
N ASN A 144 -9.85 17.29 -3.39
CA ASN A 144 -10.78 17.33 -4.52
C ASN A 144 -10.14 16.76 -5.79
N VAL A 145 -9.43 15.64 -5.65
CA VAL A 145 -8.66 15.07 -6.77
C VAL A 145 -9.60 14.31 -7.69
N THR A 146 -10.23 15.03 -8.61
CA THR A 146 -11.00 14.48 -9.74
C THR A 146 -10.07 13.92 -10.81
N SER A 147 -10.62 13.26 -11.84
CA SER A 147 -9.82 12.84 -13.01
C SER A 147 -9.05 14.01 -13.64
N ALA A 148 -9.70 15.16 -13.83
CA ALA A 148 -9.07 16.33 -14.45
C ALA A 148 -7.98 16.94 -13.55
N ASN A 149 -8.24 17.00 -12.24
CA ASN A 149 -7.25 17.48 -11.28
C ASN A 149 -6.06 16.51 -11.16
N MET A 150 -6.29 15.20 -11.29
CA MET A 150 -5.22 14.21 -11.34
C MET A 150 -4.33 14.40 -12.58
N ASP A 151 -4.92 14.69 -13.75
CA ASP A 151 -4.15 14.98 -14.97
C ASP A 151 -3.21 16.18 -14.79
N ARG A 152 -3.70 17.24 -14.14
CA ARG A 152 -2.88 18.39 -13.77
C ARG A 152 -1.78 18.06 -12.79
N ILE A 153 -2.07 17.27 -11.75
CA ILE A 153 -1.04 16.82 -10.79
C ILE A 153 0.03 15.98 -11.50
N ILE A 154 -0.36 15.11 -12.44
CA ILE A 154 0.59 14.30 -13.20
C ILE A 154 1.49 15.19 -14.07
N ASP A 155 0.90 16.06 -14.89
CA ASP A 155 1.65 16.91 -15.82
C ASP A 155 2.49 17.97 -15.07
N GLU A 156 1.83 18.82 -14.29
CA GLU A 156 2.48 19.95 -13.66
C GLU A 156 3.44 19.49 -12.57
N HIS A 157 3.01 18.60 -11.66
CA HIS A 157 3.81 18.26 -10.47
C HIS A 157 4.72 17.06 -10.70
N LEU A 158 4.20 15.93 -11.19
CA LEU A 158 5.01 14.70 -11.28
C LEU A 158 6.02 14.74 -12.42
N VAL A 159 5.61 15.23 -13.60
CA VAL A 159 6.48 15.37 -14.77
C VAL A 159 7.34 16.63 -14.67
N HIS A 160 6.73 17.78 -14.39
CA HIS A 160 7.43 19.06 -14.46
C HIS A 160 7.91 19.63 -13.11
N GLY A 161 7.57 19.00 -11.98
CA GLY A 161 8.01 19.44 -10.66
C GLY A 161 7.29 20.69 -10.12
N ARG A 162 6.28 21.21 -10.82
CA ARG A 162 5.50 22.39 -10.41
C ARG A 162 4.26 21.99 -9.63
N VAL A 163 4.19 22.38 -8.36
CA VAL A 163 3.05 22.07 -7.48
C VAL A 163 1.79 22.81 -7.95
N VAL A 164 0.66 22.10 -8.00
CA VAL A 164 -0.65 22.69 -8.36
C VAL A 164 -1.26 23.36 -7.14
N GLN A 165 -0.78 24.57 -6.80
CA GLN A 165 -1.05 25.23 -5.52
C GLN A 165 -2.54 25.37 -5.16
N GLU A 166 -3.40 25.58 -6.14
CA GLU A 166 -4.86 25.71 -5.93
C GLU A 166 -5.53 24.42 -5.40
N LEU A 167 -4.89 23.26 -5.58
CA LEU A 167 -5.39 21.98 -5.10
C LEU A 167 -4.73 21.58 -3.77
N VAL A 168 -3.78 22.35 -3.26
CA VAL A 168 -3.03 22.03 -2.05
C VAL A 168 -3.79 22.50 -0.82
N PHE A 169 -4.04 21.60 0.13
CA PHE A 169 -4.60 21.97 1.44
C PHE A 169 -3.59 21.87 2.58
N HIS A 170 -2.46 21.19 2.36
CA HIS A 170 -1.40 21.03 3.33
C HIS A 170 -0.05 20.73 2.65
N GLN A 171 1.03 21.26 3.22
CA GLN A 171 2.41 20.92 2.86
C GLN A 171 3.17 20.57 4.13
N GLY A 172 3.98 19.51 4.06
CA GLY A 172 4.87 19.11 5.13
C GLY A 172 5.99 20.11 5.37
N PRO A 173 6.71 19.99 6.50
CA PRO A 173 7.78 20.92 6.90
C PRO A 173 8.97 20.98 5.93
N ASP A 174 9.19 19.91 5.16
CA ASP A 174 10.22 19.84 4.11
C ASP A 174 9.67 20.09 2.70
N GLY A 175 8.40 20.54 2.61
CA GLY A 175 7.73 20.79 1.35
C GLY A 175 8.48 21.85 0.57
N ILE A 176 9.01 21.47 -0.58
CA ILE A 176 9.78 22.33 -1.49
C ILE A 176 8.84 23.47 -1.94
N CYS A 177 8.86 24.57 -1.19
CA CYS A 177 8.79 25.88 -1.78
C CYS A 177 10.21 26.17 -2.27
N ASP A 178 10.47 25.93 -3.56
CA ASP A 178 11.53 26.64 -4.27
C ASP A 178 11.11 28.12 -4.33
N ASP A 179 11.27 28.83 -3.21
CA ASP A 179 11.37 30.27 -3.17
C ASP A 179 12.39 30.55 -2.08
N ASP A 180 13.48 31.21 -2.48
CA ASP A 180 14.38 31.94 -1.60
C ASP A 180 13.65 32.42 -0.34
N ALA A 181 13.98 31.86 0.81
CA ALA A 181 13.63 32.41 2.11
C ALA A 181 14.92 32.72 2.90
N PRO A 182 15.04 33.94 3.43
CA PRO A 182 16.28 34.59 3.84
C PRO A 182 16.95 34.04 5.11
#